data_AF-A0A932UME7-F1
#
_entry.id   AF-A0A932UME7-F1
#
_cell.length_a   1.000
_cell.length_b   1.000
_cell.length_c   1.000
_cell.angle_alpha   90.00
_cell.angle_beta   90.00
_cell.angle_gamma   90.00
#
_symmetry.space_group_name_H-M   'P 1'
#
loop_
_entity.id
_entity.type
_entity.pdbx_description
1 polymer ?
#
loop_
_entity_poly.entity_id
_entity_poly.type
_entity_poly.pdbx_seq_one_letter_code
_entity_poly.pdbx_strand_id
1 'polypeptide(L)'
;MIGSSLQIGDQVIVERQHLQQLLDVLRKRGYRLVGPTVQGGAIVYDELNSTADLPVGWMDEQDGGTYRLKKRNDEAFFGYVVGPHSWKRFLHPPVVRLWQAARDGNSFQILEAAQEAPQYAFIGVRPCELHAIAIQDQVFVKGNCVDPIYKARREKVFMMAVNCGQAGGTCFCVSMDTGPKATFGFDLALTEVLEADRHFFVIEVGTELGAEVLREVPHREAREGEKGVALRIVAEAAKQMGRSMDTTDIKNLLYGNYEHPRWNHVAARCLTCANCT
;
A
#
# COMPACT_ATOMS: atom_id res chain seq x y z
N MET A 1 17.31 29.40 2.82
CA MET A 1 15.90 29.78 2.60
C MET A 1 15.05 28.91 3.51
N ILE A 2 14.36 29.53 4.46
CA ILE A 2 13.43 28.86 5.38
C ILE A 2 12.23 28.47 4.50
N GLY A 3 12.03 27.15 4.31
CA GLY A 3 11.05 26.60 3.37
C GLY A 3 9.63 27.05 3.71
N SER A 4 8.83 27.31 2.68
CA SER A 4 7.38 27.47 2.78
C SER A 4 6.79 26.35 3.62
N SER A 5 5.84 26.66 4.51
CA SER A 5 5.15 25.65 5.30
C SER A 5 4.37 24.72 4.37
N LEU A 6 4.78 23.45 4.24
CA LEU A 6 4.02 22.45 3.52
C LEU A 6 2.65 22.25 4.18
N GLN A 7 1.60 22.30 3.37
CA GLN A 7 0.20 22.09 3.77
C GLN A 7 -0.36 20.83 3.12
N ILE A 8 -1.47 20.32 3.68
CA ILE A 8 -2.21 19.21 3.08
C ILE A 8 -2.70 19.65 1.69
N GLY A 9 -2.50 18.78 0.69
CA GLY A 9 -2.81 19.05 -0.71
C GLY A 9 -1.65 19.63 -1.51
N ASP A 10 -0.58 20.08 -0.86
CA ASP A 10 0.61 20.55 -1.58
C ASP A 10 1.23 19.41 -2.40
N GLN A 11 1.72 19.77 -3.59
CA GLN A 11 2.42 18.87 -4.47
C GLN A 11 3.86 19.35 -4.67
N VAL A 12 4.81 18.49 -4.34
CA VAL A 12 6.24 18.79 -4.41
C VAL A 12 6.97 17.77 -5.28
N ILE A 13 8.19 18.15 -5.67
CA ILE A 13 9.14 17.27 -6.30
C ILE A 13 10.18 16.82 -5.30
N VAL A 14 10.39 15.52 -5.26
CA VAL A 14 11.55 14.88 -4.64
C VAL A 14 12.35 14.18 -5.73
N GLU A 15 13.60 14.59 -5.95
CA GLU A 15 14.49 13.93 -6.91
C GLU A 15 14.83 12.51 -6.44
N ARG A 16 15.08 11.59 -7.38
CA ARG A 16 15.41 10.18 -7.11
C ARG A 16 16.36 9.97 -5.93
N GLN A 17 17.47 10.72 -5.91
CA GLN A 17 18.52 10.59 -4.90
C GLN A 17 18.06 10.89 -3.45
N HIS A 18 16.97 11.63 -3.28
CA HIS A 18 16.44 12.01 -1.97
C HIS A 18 15.37 11.03 -1.46
N LEU A 19 14.96 10.02 -2.23
CA LEU A 19 14.05 8.98 -1.76
C LEU A 19 14.66 8.20 -0.57
N GLN A 20 15.97 7.97 -0.58
CA GLN A 20 16.67 7.35 0.55
C GLN A 20 16.52 8.18 1.82
N GLN A 21 16.70 9.50 1.71
CA GLN A 21 16.55 10.40 2.86
C GLN A 21 15.12 10.38 3.42
N LEU A 22 14.09 10.25 2.58
CA LEU A 22 12.72 10.07 3.04
C LEU A 22 12.56 8.80 3.89
N LEU A 23 13.13 7.67 3.44
CA LEU A 23 13.12 6.41 4.20
C LEU A 23 13.91 6.54 5.52
N ASP A 24 15.04 7.25 5.50
CA ASP A 24 15.88 7.46 6.69
C ASP A 24 15.18 8.32 7.74
N VAL A 25 14.43 9.36 7.32
CA VAL A 25 13.62 10.19 8.22
C VAL A 25 12.55 9.35 8.93
N LEU A 26 11.86 8.48 8.19
CA LEU A 26 10.86 7.57 8.76
C LEU A 26 11.51 6.61 9.77
N ARG A 27 12.65 6.01 9.44
CA ARG A 27 13.41 5.17 10.39
C ARG A 27 13.84 5.92 11.64
N LYS A 28 14.36 7.13 11.48
CA LYS A 28 14.78 7.99 12.60
C LYS A 28 13.62 8.34 13.53
N ARG A 29 12.40 8.42 12.99
CA ARG A 29 11.14 8.60 13.74
C ARG A 29 10.59 7.31 14.37
N GLY A 30 11.32 6.18 14.27
CA GLY A 30 10.95 4.92 14.90
C GLY A 30 10.11 3.97 14.05
N TYR A 31 9.82 4.33 12.79
CA TYR A 31 9.06 3.46 11.90
C TYR A 31 9.91 2.28 11.41
N ARG A 32 9.32 1.09 11.46
CA ARG A 32 9.78 -0.07 10.70
C ARG A 32 9.27 0.05 9.27
N LEU A 33 10.18 0.12 8.30
CA LEU A 33 9.79 0.25 6.91
C LEU A 33 9.36 -1.11 6.36
N VAL A 34 8.23 -1.14 5.67
CA VAL A 34 7.74 -2.32 4.95
C VAL A 34 7.34 -1.88 3.56
N GLY A 35 7.78 -2.59 2.54
CA GLY A 35 7.46 -2.26 1.16
C GLY A 35 7.86 -3.36 0.19
N PRO A 36 7.80 -3.09 -1.12
CA PRO A 36 8.03 -4.10 -2.12
C PRO A 36 9.51 -4.53 -2.14
N THR A 37 9.74 -5.83 -2.19
CA THR A 37 11.04 -6.47 -2.38
C THR A 37 10.92 -7.62 -3.37
N VAL A 38 12.03 -8.00 -4.01
CA VAL A 38 12.07 -9.19 -4.89
C VAL A 38 12.42 -10.42 -4.06
N GLN A 39 11.51 -11.38 -3.95
CA GLN A 39 11.72 -12.64 -3.24
C GLN A 39 11.05 -13.79 -3.97
N GLY A 40 11.76 -14.92 -4.13
CA GLY A 40 11.17 -16.15 -4.67
C GLY A 40 10.59 -16.02 -6.08
N GLY A 41 11.09 -15.08 -6.89
CA GLY A 41 10.55 -14.82 -8.24
C GLY A 41 9.26 -14.01 -8.27
N ALA A 42 8.92 -13.31 -7.18
CA ALA A 42 7.81 -12.37 -7.11
C ALA A 42 8.21 -11.07 -6.40
N ILE A 43 7.45 -10.00 -6.64
CA ILE A 43 7.52 -8.79 -5.81
C ILE A 43 6.53 -8.96 -4.65
N VAL A 44 7.05 -8.96 -3.42
CA VAL A 44 6.30 -9.17 -2.18
C VAL A 44 6.50 -8.00 -1.23
N TYR A 45 5.64 -7.85 -0.23
CA TYR A 45 5.84 -6.87 0.84
C TYR A 45 6.65 -7.49 1.98
N ASP A 46 7.78 -6.88 2.31
CA ASP A 46 8.67 -7.29 3.42
C ASP A 46 9.37 -6.06 4.03
N GLU A 47 10.11 -6.27 5.12
CA GLU A 47 10.87 -5.20 5.77
C GLU A 47 11.94 -4.61 4.84
N LEU A 48 12.02 -3.29 4.80
CA LEU A 48 13.01 -2.55 4.01
C LEU A 48 14.08 -1.95 4.93
N ASN A 49 15.33 -2.03 4.51
CA ASN A 49 16.42 -1.30 5.15
C ASN A 49 16.75 0.00 4.42
N SER A 50 16.69 0.00 3.10
CA SER A 50 17.06 1.11 2.22
C SER A 50 16.32 1.05 0.89
N THR A 51 16.52 2.05 0.04
CA THR A 51 16.02 2.05 -1.34
C THR A 51 16.65 0.96 -2.21
N ALA A 52 17.78 0.36 -1.80
CA ALA A 52 18.39 -0.76 -2.51
C ALA A 52 17.58 -2.07 -2.38
N ASP A 53 16.69 -2.17 -1.38
CA ASP A 53 15.81 -3.33 -1.20
C ASP A 53 14.57 -3.27 -2.11
N LEU A 54 14.25 -2.08 -2.64
CA LEU A 54 13.14 -1.87 -3.56
C LEU A 54 13.41 -2.59 -4.90
N PRO A 55 12.36 -2.97 -5.66
CA PRO A 55 12.49 -3.74 -6.89
C PRO A 55 12.90 -2.85 -8.07
N VAL A 56 14.01 -2.12 -7.94
CA VAL A 56 14.50 -1.16 -8.95
C VAL A 56 14.77 -1.87 -10.27
N GLY A 57 14.14 -1.36 -11.35
CA GLY A 57 14.26 -1.90 -12.69
C GLY A 57 13.63 -3.29 -12.85
N TRP A 58 12.75 -3.68 -11.94
CA TRP A 58 11.92 -4.87 -12.09
C TRP A 58 10.48 -4.48 -12.42
N MET A 59 9.83 -5.34 -13.20
CA MET A 59 8.40 -5.35 -13.40
C MET A 59 7.86 -6.76 -13.24
N ASP A 60 6.56 -6.85 -13.13
CA ASP A 60 5.76 -8.05 -13.17
C ASP A 60 4.95 -8.10 -14.47
N GLU A 61 4.89 -9.28 -15.08
CA GLU A 61 3.92 -9.63 -16.10
C GLU A 61 2.86 -10.53 -15.45
N GLN A 62 1.62 -10.06 -15.38
CA GLN A 62 0.52 -10.73 -14.69
C GLN A 62 -0.72 -10.88 -15.57
N ASP A 63 -1.36 -12.05 -15.50
CA ASP A 63 -2.72 -12.31 -15.98
C ASP A 63 -3.37 -13.41 -15.10
N GLY A 64 -4.58 -13.84 -15.42
CA GLY A 64 -5.29 -14.90 -14.71
C GLY A 64 -4.44 -16.17 -14.60
N GLY A 65 -3.98 -16.49 -13.38
CA GLY A 65 -3.16 -17.67 -13.10
C GLY A 65 -1.70 -17.58 -13.57
N THR A 66 -1.23 -16.40 -14.00
CA THR A 66 0.15 -16.19 -14.47
C THR A 66 0.80 -15.02 -13.75
N TYR A 67 2.04 -15.23 -13.28
CA TYR A 67 2.88 -14.18 -12.71
C TYR A 67 4.33 -14.45 -13.11
N ARG A 68 5.05 -13.42 -13.57
CA ARG A 68 6.48 -13.52 -13.88
C ARG A 68 7.19 -12.20 -13.64
N LEU A 69 8.39 -12.24 -13.07
CA LEU A 69 9.27 -11.08 -13.03
C LEU A 69 10.05 -10.91 -14.32
N LYS A 70 10.22 -9.65 -14.71
CA LYS A 70 11.00 -9.26 -15.86
C LYS A 70 11.83 -8.02 -15.54
N LYS A 71 13.02 -7.95 -16.12
CA LYS A 71 13.86 -6.76 -16.05
C LYS A 71 13.32 -5.69 -16.99
N ARG A 72 13.28 -4.47 -16.48
CA ARG A 72 12.99 -3.25 -17.25
C ARG A 72 14.29 -2.72 -17.85
N ASN A 73 14.15 -1.88 -18.86
CA ASN A 73 15.27 -1.13 -19.45
C ASN A 73 15.47 0.24 -18.77
N ASP A 74 14.68 0.52 -17.74
CA ASP A 74 14.78 1.69 -16.89
C ASP A 74 15.02 1.26 -15.45
N GLU A 75 15.19 2.24 -14.57
CA GLU A 75 15.45 2.01 -13.16
C GLU A 75 14.30 2.50 -12.28
N ALA A 76 13.06 2.22 -12.68
CA ALA A 76 11.88 2.54 -11.88
C ALA A 76 11.89 1.72 -10.57
N PHE A 77 11.62 2.37 -9.44
CA PHE A 77 11.43 1.78 -8.12
C PHE A 77 10.08 1.06 -8.00
N PHE A 78 9.02 1.63 -8.60
CA PHE A 78 7.66 1.15 -8.48
C PHE A 78 7.05 0.73 -9.83
N GLY A 79 7.91 0.32 -10.78
CA GLY A 79 7.57 -0.15 -12.13
C GLY A 79 6.86 -1.51 -12.21
N TYR A 80 6.14 -1.88 -11.14
CA TYR A 80 5.37 -3.10 -10.99
C TYR A 80 3.89 -2.78 -10.65
N VAL A 81 2.99 -3.74 -10.70
CA VAL A 81 1.56 -3.55 -10.40
C VAL A 81 1.27 -3.82 -8.91
N VAL A 82 1.02 -5.09 -8.56
CA VAL A 82 0.75 -5.55 -7.17
C VAL A 82 1.39 -6.90 -6.93
N GLY A 83 1.79 -7.19 -5.69
CA GLY A 83 2.32 -8.50 -5.32
C GLY A 83 1.22 -9.53 -5.03
N PRO A 84 1.61 -10.79 -4.74
CA PRO A 84 0.66 -11.83 -4.32
C PRO A 84 0.19 -11.68 -2.87
N HIS A 85 0.83 -10.81 -2.08
CA HIS A 85 0.56 -10.60 -0.66
C HIS A 85 -0.22 -9.30 -0.41
N SER A 86 -0.95 -9.26 0.69
CA SER A 86 -1.68 -8.08 1.17
C SER A 86 -1.04 -7.47 2.42
N TRP A 87 -1.17 -6.16 2.58
CA TRP A 87 -0.83 -5.41 3.80
C TRP A 87 -1.54 -5.94 5.07
N LYS A 88 -2.65 -6.68 4.90
CA LYS A 88 -3.36 -7.39 5.98
C LYS A 88 -2.43 -8.24 6.84
N ARG A 89 -1.36 -8.83 6.28
CA ARG A 89 -0.38 -9.63 7.03
C ARG A 89 0.27 -8.85 8.18
N PHE A 90 0.44 -7.54 8.04
CA PHE A 90 1.07 -6.67 9.03
C PHE A 90 0.07 -6.06 10.01
N LEU A 91 -1.14 -5.74 9.51
CA LEU A 91 -2.23 -5.14 10.28
C LEU A 91 -3.03 -6.17 11.10
N HIS A 92 -3.21 -7.37 10.57
CA HIS A 92 -3.98 -8.47 11.15
C HIS A 92 -3.20 -9.79 10.99
N PRO A 93 -2.09 -9.96 11.74
CA PRO A 93 -1.24 -11.14 11.63
C PRO A 93 -1.99 -12.41 12.09
N PRO A 94 -1.66 -13.59 11.52
CA PRO A 94 -2.38 -14.83 11.80
C PRO A 94 -2.19 -15.36 13.22
N VAL A 95 -1.19 -14.87 13.95
CA VAL A 95 -0.89 -15.25 15.33
C VAL A 95 -0.67 -13.99 16.15
N VAL A 96 -1.42 -13.85 17.24
CA VAL A 96 -1.27 -12.77 18.21
C VAL A 96 -1.31 -13.37 19.61
N ARG A 97 -0.45 -12.86 20.49
CA ARG A 97 -0.49 -13.20 21.91
C ARG A 97 -1.62 -12.40 22.57
N LEU A 98 -2.60 -13.11 23.14
CA LEU A 98 -3.72 -12.49 23.87
C LEU A 98 -3.44 -12.32 25.36
N TRP A 99 -2.71 -13.26 25.96
CA TRP A 99 -2.31 -13.22 27.36
C TRP A 99 -1.04 -14.03 27.56
N GLN A 100 -0.39 -13.80 28.70
CA GLN A 100 0.74 -14.58 29.17
C GLN A 100 0.57 -14.81 30.67
N ALA A 101 1.04 -15.95 31.18
CA ALA A 101 1.14 -16.16 32.61
C ALA A 101 2.45 -16.86 32.97
N ALA A 102 2.96 -16.57 34.16
CA ALA A 102 4.05 -17.31 34.79
C ALA A 102 3.47 -18.18 35.90
N ARG A 103 3.89 -19.44 35.96
CA ARG A 103 3.51 -20.35 37.04
C ARG A 103 4.42 -20.10 38.25
N ASP A 104 3.82 -20.02 39.43
CA ASP A 104 4.51 -19.92 40.71
C ASP A 104 4.01 -21.02 41.66
N GLY A 105 4.70 -22.16 41.67
CA GLY A 105 4.27 -23.35 42.43
C GLY A 105 2.86 -23.84 42.05
N ASN A 106 1.90 -23.68 42.96
CA ASN A 106 0.48 -24.02 42.76
C ASN A 106 -0.39 -22.83 42.31
N SER A 107 0.19 -21.65 42.08
CA SER A 107 -0.48 -20.47 41.56
C SER A 107 0.08 -20.07 40.19
N PHE A 108 -0.53 -19.06 39.59
CA PHE A 108 0.02 -18.39 38.42
C PHE A 108 -0.23 -16.88 38.50
N GLN A 109 0.69 -16.11 37.94
CA GLN A 109 0.55 -14.67 37.75
C GLN A 109 0.28 -14.41 36.28
N ILE A 110 -0.81 -13.70 35.97
CA ILE A 110 -1.03 -13.14 34.63
C ILE A 110 0.03 -12.07 34.42
N LEU A 111 0.90 -12.28 33.44
CA LEU A 111 1.87 -11.29 33.00
C LEU A 111 1.16 -10.36 32.03
N GLU A 112 1.25 -9.07 32.28
CA GLU A 112 0.70 -8.04 31.40
C GLU A 112 1.48 -8.06 30.08
N ALA A 113 0.98 -8.83 29.10
CA ALA A 113 1.55 -8.91 27.78
C ALA A 113 1.02 -7.75 26.92
N ALA A 114 1.34 -6.51 27.30
CA ALA A 114 1.18 -5.39 26.38
C ALA A 114 2.25 -5.54 25.28
N GLN A 115 1.96 -6.36 24.26
CA GLN A 115 2.77 -6.33 23.05
C GLN A 115 2.45 -5.01 22.35
N GLU A 116 3.30 -4.00 22.57
CA GLU A 116 3.16 -2.72 21.89
C GLU A 116 3.04 -2.97 20.39
N ALA A 117 1.97 -2.42 19.79
CA ALA A 117 1.78 -2.50 18.36
C ALA A 117 3.00 -1.87 17.66
N PRO A 118 3.63 -2.57 16.72
CA PRO A 118 4.76 -2.04 15.97
C PRO A 118 4.32 -0.80 15.18
N GLN A 119 5.23 0.17 15.09
CA GLN A 119 5.04 1.36 14.28
C GLN A 119 5.61 1.09 12.89
N TYR A 120 4.76 1.09 11.87
CA TYR A 120 5.15 0.75 10.48
C TYR A 120 5.08 1.95 9.56
N ALA A 121 6.01 2.04 8.62
CA ALA A 121 5.82 2.87 7.43
C ALA A 121 5.65 1.95 6.24
N PHE A 122 4.45 1.94 5.66
CA PHE A 122 4.15 1.18 4.46
C PHE A 122 4.53 2.00 3.23
N ILE A 123 5.46 1.46 2.46
CA ILE A 123 6.11 2.07 1.31
C ILE A 123 5.58 1.41 0.04
N GLY A 124 4.98 2.18 -0.87
CA GLY A 124 4.51 1.64 -2.14
C GLY A 124 3.09 1.10 -2.12
N VAL A 125 2.24 1.54 -1.17
CA VAL A 125 0.84 1.10 -1.09
C VAL A 125 0.08 1.53 -2.34
N ARG A 126 -0.55 0.59 -3.04
CA ARG A 126 -1.33 0.92 -4.24
C ARG A 126 -2.70 1.51 -3.89
N PRO A 127 -3.30 2.35 -4.75
CA PRO A 127 -4.62 2.94 -4.49
C PRO A 127 -5.72 1.92 -4.20
N CYS A 128 -5.75 0.80 -4.92
CA CYS A 128 -6.72 -0.26 -4.68
C CYS A 128 -6.48 -0.98 -3.34
N GLU A 129 -5.24 -1.02 -2.86
CA GLU A 129 -4.89 -1.57 -1.54
C GLU A 129 -5.29 -0.62 -0.41
N LEU A 130 -5.21 0.70 -0.61
CA LEU A 130 -5.76 1.68 0.33
C LEU A 130 -7.27 1.48 0.53
N HIS A 131 -8.00 1.24 -0.56
CA HIS A 131 -9.42 0.89 -0.49
C HIS A 131 -9.64 -0.44 0.24
N ALA A 132 -8.81 -1.45 -0.03
CA ALA A 132 -8.89 -2.73 0.68
C ALA A 132 -8.66 -2.58 2.20
N ILE A 133 -7.70 -1.75 2.61
CA ILE A 133 -7.47 -1.41 4.03
C ILE A 133 -8.68 -0.65 4.59
N ALA A 134 -9.27 0.27 3.84
CA ALA A 134 -10.45 1.01 4.28
C ALA A 134 -11.67 0.10 4.51
N ILE A 135 -11.83 -0.95 3.71
CA ILE A 135 -12.84 -1.99 3.93
C ILE A 135 -12.55 -2.78 5.21
N GLN A 136 -11.28 -3.14 5.47
CA GLN A 136 -10.88 -3.76 6.74
C GLN A 136 -11.19 -2.84 7.93
N ASP A 137 -10.98 -1.52 7.80
CA ASP A 137 -11.33 -0.55 8.84
C ASP A 137 -12.85 -0.55 9.13
N GLN A 138 -13.71 -0.78 8.12
CA GLN A 138 -15.15 -0.92 8.35
C GLN A 138 -15.49 -2.15 9.21
N VAL A 139 -14.81 -3.27 8.96
CA VAL A 139 -15.06 -4.54 9.63
C VAL A 139 -14.47 -4.55 11.05
N PHE A 140 -13.22 -4.13 11.20
CA PHE A 140 -12.45 -4.30 12.44
C PHE A 140 -12.49 -3.08 13.38
N VAL A 141 -12.87 -1.90 12.89
CA VAL A 141 -12.83 -0.67 13.71
C VAL A 141 -14.19 0.03 13.79
N LYS A 142 -14.93 0.12 12.69
CA LYS A 142 -16.18 0.90 12.66
C LYS A 142 -17.44 0.09 12.97
N GLY A 143 -17.32 -1.23 13.08
CA GLY A 143 -18.42 -2.11 13.48
C GLY A 143 -18.79 -1.98 14.97
N ASN A 144 -19.76 -2.79 15.40
CA ASN A 144 -20.21 -2.83 16.80
C ASN A 144 -19.15 -3.36 17.78
N CYS A 145 -18.15 -4.08 17.28
CA CYS A 145 -17.04 -4.61 18.05
C CYS A 145 -15.74 -4.16 17.40
N VAL A 146 -14.93 -3.44 18.17
CA VAL A 146 -13.61 -2.99 17.74
C VAL A 146 -12.60 -4.09 18.04
N ASP A 147 -11.80 -4.46 17.04
CA ASP A 147 -10.60 -5.28 17.25
C ASP A 147 -9.47 -4.39 17.78
N PRO A 148 -9.07 -4.55 19.06
CA PRO A 148 -8.08 -3.66 19.68
C PRO A 148 -6.68 -3.84 19.09
N ILE A 149 -6.35 -5.02 18.57
CA ILE A 149 -5.03 -5.33 18.01
C ILE A 149 -4.88 -4.68 16.64
N TYR A 150 -5.89 -4.85 15.77
CA TYR A 150 -5.93 -4.22 14.46
C TYR A 150 -5.92 -2.70 14.60
N LYS A 151 -6.79 -2.13 15.45
CA LYS A 151 -6.87 -0.68 15.68
C LYS A 151 -5.53 -0.11 16.13
N ALA A 152 -4.89 -0.73 17.14
CA ALA A 152 -3.60 -0.27 17.65
C ALA A 152 -2.47 -0.31 16.59
N ARG A 153 -2.48 -1.30 15.69
CA ARG A 153 -1.54 -1.36 14.56
C ARG A 153 -1.87 -0.30 13.53
N ARG A 154 -3.13 -0.21 13.12
CA ARG A 154 -3.63 0.71 12.08
C ARG A 154 -3.39 2.18 12.41
N GLU A 155 -3.51 2.57 13.69
CA GLU A 155 -3.24 3.93 14.19
C GLU A 155 -1.74 4.30 14.19
N LYS A 156 -0.85 3.30 14.15
CA LYS A 156 0.61 3.49 14.15
C LYS A 156 1.25 3.26 12.78
N VAL A 157 0.47 3.29 11.70
CA VAL A 157 1.00 3.15 10.33
C VAL A 157 1.11 4.50 9.65
N PHE A 158 2.31 4.82 9.16
CA PHE A 158 2.53 5.83 8.13
C PHE A 158 2.31 5.21 6.75
N MET A 159 1.46 5.82 5.94
CA MET A 159 1.04 5.32 4.63
C MET A 159 1.67 6.15 3.51
N MET A 160 2.65 5.57 2.82
CA MET A 160 3.24 6.14 1.60
C MET A 160 2.70 5.41 0.37
N ALA A 161 1.68 5.99 -0.24
CA ALA A 161 1.03 5.44 -1.41
C ALA A 161 1.79 5.77 -2.70
N VAL A 162 1.65 4.91 -3.71
CA VAL A 162 2.21 5.14 -5.04
C VAL A 162 1.13 4.90 -6.10
N ASN A 163 0.78 5.95 -6.81
CA ASN A 163 -0.15 5.89 -7.94
C ASN A 163 0.37 4.91 -8.99
N CYS A 164 -0.54 4.14 -9.62
CA CYS A 164 -0.12 3.17 -10.63
C CYS A 164 0.24 3.90 -11.94
N GLY A 165 1.44 3.66 -12.44
CA GLY A 165 1.88 4.14 -13.77
C GLY A 165 1.68 3.12 -14.89
N GLN A 166 1.24 1.91 -14.57
CA GLN A 166 0.92 0.85 -15.51
C GLN A 166 -0.17 -0.07 -14.94
N ALA A 167 -0.87 -0.80 -15.80
CA ALA A 167 -1.84 -1.82 -15.42
C ALA A 167 -1.37 -3.24 -15.79
N GLY A 168 -1.73 -4.21 -14.95
CA GLY A 168 -1.58 -5.64 -15.24
C GLY A 168 -2.79 -6.22 -15.96
N GLY A 169 -2.69 -7.44 -16.49
CA GLY A 169 -3.76 -8.08 -17.27
C GLY A 169 -5.05 -8.36 -16.49
N THR A 170 -4.98 -8.33 -15.15
CA THR A 170 -6.15 -8.50 -14.26
C THR A 170 -6.63 -7.21 -13.62
N CYS A 171 -6.08 -6.04 -13.97
CA CYS A 171 -6.50 -4.77 -13.37
C CYS A 171 -7.86 -4.31 -13.90
N PHE A 172 -8.74 -3.88 -12.97
CA PHE A 172 -10.05 -3.30 -13.25
C PHE A 172 -10.44 -2.23 -12.21
N CYS A 173 -9.47 -1.67 -11.48
CA CYS A 173 -9.75 -0.76 -10.36
C CYS A 173 -10.46 0.54 -10.78
N VAL A 174 -10.37 0.95 -12.05
CA VAL A 174 -11.16 2.05 -12.62
C VAL A 174 -12.66 1.77 -12.54
N SER A 175 -13.11 0.55 -12.86
CA SER A 175 -14.55 0.22 -12.81
C SER A 175 -15.10 0.09 -11.38
N MET A 176 -14.22 0.12 -10.39
CA MET A 176 -14.55 0.03 -8.97
C MET A 176 -14.31 1.36 -8.23
N ASP A 177 -13.92 2.42 -8.95
CA ASP A 177 -13.53 3.72 -8.39
C ASP A 177 -12.43 3.63 -7.31
N THR A 178 -11.50 2.68 -7.46
CA THR A 178 -10.45 2.39 -6.45
C THR A 178 -9.02 2.73 -6.88
N GLY A 179 -8.85 3.35 -8.06
CA GLY A 179 -7.54 3.71 -8.62
C GLY A 179 -7.65 4.10 -10.09
N PRO A 180 -6.53 4.37 -10.79
CA PRO A 180 -5.12 4.18 -10.41
C PRO A 180 -4.48 5.36 -9.66
N LYS A 181 -5.24 6.41 -9.33
CA LYS A 181 -4.81 7.50 -8.43
C LYS A 181 -5.28 7.22 -7.00
N ALA A 182 -4.43 7.43 -6.01
CA ALA A 182 -4.85 7.49 -4.62
C ALA A 182 -5.63 8.79 -4.36
N THR A 183 -6.73 8.68 -3.63
CA THR A 183 -7.62 9.82 -3.30
C THR A 183 -7.79 10.03 -1.80
N PHE A 184 -7.49 9.02 -0.98
CA PHE A 184 -7.54 9.12 0.48
C PHE A 184 -6.66 8.04 1.14
N GLY A 185 -6.49 8.11 2.46
CA GLY A 185 -5.91 7.03 3.27
C GLY A 185 -4.39 6.98 3.29
N PHE A 186 -3.72 8.02 2.79
CA PHE A 186 -2.27 8.14 2.74
C PHE A 186 -1.78 9.39 3.49
N ASP A 187 -0.55 9.32 4.00
CA ASP A 187 0.19 10.49 4.50
C ASP A 187 0.91 11.20 3.35
N LEU A 188 1.44 10.41 2.41
CA LEU A 188 2.06 10.89 1.16
C LEU A 188 1.61 10.00 -0.01
N ALA A 189 1.25 10.61 -1.15
CA ALA A 189 0.98 9.88 -2.39
C ALA A 189 1.97 10.30 -3.48
N LEU A 190 2.69 9.32 -4.02
CA LEU A 190 3.75 9.55 -5.00
C LEU A 190 3.27 9.16 -6.40
N THR A 191 3.70 9.92 -7.39
CA THR A 191 3.75 9.47 -8.78
C THR A 191 5.20 9.49 -9.23
N GLU A 192 5.71 8.32 -9.58
CA GLU A 192 7.08 8.16 -10.08
C GLU A 192 7.13 8.60 -11.55
N VAL A 193 8.09 9.47 -11.88
CA VAL A 193 8.28 10.03 -13.21
C VAL A 193 9.69 9.74 -13.69
N LEU A 194 9.79 9.05 -14.83
CA LEU A 194 11.04 8.77 -15.53
C LEU A 194 11.02 9.49 -16.88
N GLU A 195 11.88 10.49 -17.02
CA GLU A 195 12.20 11.17 -18.28
C GLU A 195 13.62 10.75 -18.73
N ALA A 196 14.01 11.12 -19.95
CA ALA A 196 15.25 10.62 -20.57
C ALA A 196 16.52 10.93 -19.75
N ASP A 197 16.55 12.06 -19.06
CA ASP A 197 17.69 12.57 -18.29
C ASP A 197 17.36 12.80 -16.80
N ARG A 198 16.14 12.48 -16.36
CA ARG A 198 15.67 12.83 -15.03
C ARG A 198 14.70 11.80 -14.46
N HIS A 199 14.89 11.48 -13.19
CA HIS A 199 14.01 10.61 -12.43
C HIS A 199 13.62 11.30 -11.13
N PHE A 200 12.33 11.56 -10.95
CA PHE A 200 11.80 12.26 -9.80
C PHE A 200 10.41 11.74 -9.40
N PHE A 201 9.97 12.14 -8.22
CA PHE A 201 8.64 11.84 -7.69
C PHE A 201 7.84 13.13 -7.55
N VAL A 202 6.62 13.14 -8.09
CA VAL A 202 5.61 14.13 -7.70
C VAL A 202 4.90 13.59 -6.47
N ILE A 203 5.08 14.25 -5.32
CA ILE A 203 4.54 13.82 -4.03
C ILE A 203 3.43 14.78 -3.59
N GLU A 204 2.23 14.24 -3.37
CA GLU A 204 1.10 14.94 -2.76
C GLU A 204 1.07 14.68 -1.25
N VAL A 205 0.92 15.75 -0.47
CA VAL A 205 0.81 15.69 0.99
C VAL A 205 -0.63 15.37 1.39
N GLY A 206 -0.85 14.21 2.03
CA GLY A 206 -2.18 13.77 2.47
C GLY A 206 -2.52 14.12 3.92
N THR A 207 -1.51 14.26 4.78
CA THR A 207 -1.67 14.56 6.22
C THR A 207 -0.62 15.53 6.74
N GLU A 208 -0.87 16.11 7.91
CA GLU A 208 0.11 16.91 8.66
C GLU A 208 1.39 16.11 8.97
N LEU A 209 1.25 14.83 9.33
CA LEU A 209 2.38 13.93 9.55
C LEU A 209 3.21 13.74 8.27
N GLY A 210 2.55 13.59 7.11
CA GLY A 210 3.21 13.59 5.80
C GLY A 210 4.00 14.87 5.55
N ALA A 211 3.41 16.03 5.84
CA ALA A 211 4.07 17.33 5.72
C ALA A 211 5.29 17.45 6.64
N GLU A 212 5.19 16.95 7.88
CA GLU A 212 6.30 16.92 8.84
C GLU A 212 7.49 16.11 8.36
N VAL A 213 7.24 14.90 7.87
CA VAL A 213 8.28 14.02 7.33
C VAL A 213 8.93 14.67 6.11
N LEU A 214 8.13 15.22 5.20
CA LEU A 214 8.62 15.78 3.94
C LEU A 214 9.44 17.07 4.14
N ARG A 215 9.20 17.82 5.22
CA ARG A 215 10.02 18.98 5.62
C ARG A 215 11.48 18.63 5.90
N GLU A 216 11.78 17.38 6.28
CA GLU A 216 13.16 16.91 6.55
C GLU A 216 13.87 16.35 5.30
N VAL A 217 13.20 16.36 4.14
CA VAL A 217 13.72 15.83 2.87
C VAL A 217 13.90 16.98 1.87
N PRO A 218 14.99 17.04 1.08
CA PRO A 218 15.14 18.02 0.02
C PRO A 218 14.01 17.92 -1.00
N HIS A 219 13.22 18.98 -1.10
CA HIS A 219 12.08 19.07 -2.01
C HIS A 219 11.92 20.50 -2.54
N ARG A 220 11.11 20.65 -3.58
CA ARG A 220 10.63 21.93 -4.08
C ARG A 220 9.20 21.81 -4.55
N GLU A 221 8.48 22.92 -4.68
CA GLU A 221 7.15 22.90 -5.28
C GLU A 221 7.17 22.29 -6.70
N ALA A 222 6.14 21.49 -7.01
CA ALA A 222 5.94 20.90 -8.32
C ALA A 222 5.43 21.96 -9.31
N ARG A 223 6.05 22.04 -10.48
CA ARG A 223 5.59 22.92 -11.56
C ARG A 223 4.39 22.29 -12.26
N GLU A 224 3.53 23.10 -12.86
CA GLU A 224 2.34 22.63 -13.58
C GLU A 224 2.65 21.59 -14.66
N GLY A 225 3.77 21.73 -15.37
CA GLY A 225 4.21 20.72 -16.35
C GLY A 225 4.50 19.36 -15.72
N GLU A 226 5.10 19.33 -14.53
CA GLU A 226 5.46 18.10 -13.80
C GLU A 226 4.21 17.44 -13.21
N LYS A 227 3.30 18.24 -12.66
CA LYS A 227 1.96 17.77 -12.25
C LYS A 227 1.20 17.16 -13.44
N GLY A 228 1.26 17.82 -14.60
CA GLY A 228 0.67 17.34 -15.84
C GLY A 228 1.27 16.03 -16.36
N VAL A 229 2.59 15.81 -16.18
CA VAL A 229 3.22 14.51 -16.49
C VAL A 229 2.71 13.41 -15.57
N ALA A 230 2.69 13.65 -14.25
CA ALA A 230 2.16 12.70 -13.28
C ALA A 230 0.70 12.32 -13.57
N LEU A 231 -0.16 13.31 -13.86
CA LEU A 231 -1.56 13.07 -14.25
C LEU A 231 -1.68 12.22 -15.51
N ARG A 232 -0.82 12.45 -16.52
CA ARG A 232 -0.82 11.64 -17.76
C ARG A 232 -0.41 10.20 -17.51
N ILE A 233 0.59 9.95 -16.66
CA ILE A 233 1.03 8.59 -16.30
C ILE A 233 -0.14 7.79 -15.70
N VAL A 234 -0.84 8.40 -14.74
CA VAL A 234 -2.00 7.79 -14.08
C VAL A 234 -3.16 7.57 -15.06
N ALA A 235 -3.44 8.55 -15.93
CA ALA A 235 -4.48 8.42 -16.95
C ALA A 235 -4.17 7.32 -17.98
N GLU A 236 -2.89 7.13 -18.32
CA GLU A 236 -2.47 6.05 -19.23
C GLU A 236 -2.61 4.68 -18.57
N ALA A 237 -2.23 4.55 -17.30
CA ALA A 237 -2.46 3.33 -16.53
C ALA A 237 -3.96 2.95 -16.48
N ALA A 238 -4.86 3.95 -16.39
CA ALA A 238 -6.30 3.71 -16.44
C ALA A 238 -6.74 3.13 -17.79
N LYS A 239 -6.22 3.64 -18.91
CA LYS A 239 -6.55 3.19 -20.28
C LYS A 239 -6.01 1.80 -20.60
N GLN A 240 -4.92 1.38 -19.96
CA GLN A 240 -4.34 0.04 -20.13
C GLN A 240 -5.20 -1.08 -19.54
N MET A 241 -6.17 -0.75 -18.67
CA MET A 241 -7.03 -1.77 -18.04
C MET A 241 -8.02 -2.35 -19.05
N GLY A 242 -7.89 -3.64 -19.36
CA GLY A 242 -8.76 -4.34 -20.30
C GLY A 242 -9.99 -5.01 -19.66
N ARG A 243 -10.04 -5.10 -18.32
CA ARG A 243 -11.14 -5.74 -17.59
C ARG A 243 -12.02 -4.67 -16.93
N SER A 244 -13.31 -4.98 -16.81
CA SER A 244 -14.29 -4.13 -16.12
C SER A 244 -15.29 -5.00 -15.36
N MET A 245 -15.83 -4.45 -14.30
CA MET A 245 -16.91 -5.03 -13.50
C MET A 245 -18.04 -4.02 -13.41
N ASP A 246 -19.24 -4.43 -13.78
CA ASP A 246 -20.45 -3.63 -13.55
C ASP A 246 -20.88 -3.80 -12.08
N THR A 247 -20.85 -2.70 -11.34
CA THR A 247 -21.27 -2.65 -9.94
C THR A 247 -22.72 -2.18 -9.77
N THR A 248 -23.46 -1.96 -10.87
CA THR A 248 -24.87 -1.58 -10.83
C THR A 248 -25.66 -2.63 -10.07
N ASP A 249 -26.32 -2.20 -8.99
CA ASP A 249 -27.13 -3.05 -8.11
C ASP A 249 -26.42 -4.28 -7.51
N ILE A 250 -25.08 -4.28 -7.49
CA ILE A 250 -24.28 -5.45 -7.10
C ILE A 250 -24.61 -5.95 -5.69
N LYS A 251 -24.96 -5.04 -4.77
CA LYS A 251 -25.38 -5.39 -3.41
C LYS A 251 -26.61 -6.29 -3.41
N ASN A 252 -27.69 -5.88 -4.09
CA ASN A 252 -28.93 -6.64 -4.10
C ASN A 252 -28.76 -7.94 -4.90
N LEU A 253 -28.00 -7.91 -5.99
CA LEU A 253 -27.63 -9.11 -6.74
C LEU A 253 -26.95 -10.15 -5.85
N LEU A 254 -25.92 -9.76 -5.09
CA LEU A 254 -25.20 -10.67 -4.20
C LEU A 254 -26.08 -11.17 -3.05
N TYR A 255 -26.87 -10.28 -2.43
CA TYR A 255 -27.70 -10.63 -1.27
C TYR A 255 -28.87 -11.54 -1.67
N GLY A 256 -29.46 -11.33 -2.85
CA GLY A 256 -30.51 -12.20 -3.39
C GLY A 256 -30.00 -13.57 -3.85
N ASN A 257 -28.68 -13.74 -4.00
CA ASN A 257 -28.04 -14.96 -4.48
C ASN A 257 -27.07 -15.56 -3.45
N TYR A 258 -27.35 -15.37 -2.16
CA TYR A 258 -26.47 -15.84 -1.08
C TYR A 258 -26.20 -17.35 -1.13
N GLU A 259 -27.22 -18.15 -1.46
CA GLU A 259 -27.14 -19.62 -1.55
C GLU A 259 -26.89 -20.13 -3.00
N HIS A 260 -26.43 -19.27 -3.90
CA HIS A 260 -26.28 -19.66 -5.30
C HIS A 260 -25.20 -20.77 -5.47
N PRO A 261 -25.47 -21.86 -6.21
CA PRO A 261 -24.55 -23.00 -6.34
C PRO A 261 -23.14 -22.65 -6.83
N ARG A 262 -23.00 -21.53 -7.54
CA ARG A 262 -21.70 -20.97 -7.97
C ARG A 262 -20.71 -20.82 -6.82
N TRP A 263 -21.15 -20.51 -5.60
CA TRP A 263 -20.28 -20.40 -4.43
C TRP A 263 -19.54 -21.72 -4.13
N ASN A 264 -20.21 -22.86 -4.32
CA ASN A 264 -19.58 -24.19 -4.16
C ASN A 264 -18.46 -24.42 -5.18
N HIS A 265 -18.64 -23.96 -6.43
CA HIS A 265 -17.59 -24.06 -7.46
C HIS A 265 -16.38 -23.18 -7.15
N VAL A 266 -16.59 -22.01 -6.54
CA VAL A 266 -15.50 -21.12 -6.11
C VAL A 266 -14.78 -21.75 -4.91
N ALA A 267 -15.53 -22.21 -3.90
CA ALA A 267 -14.99 -22.83 -2.69
C ALA A 267 -14.17 -24.10 -3.00
N ALA A 268 -14.61 -24.93 -3.95
CA ALA A 268 -13.89 -26.15 -4.35
C ALA A 268 -12.49 -25.90 -4.93
N ARG A 269 -12.20 -24.67 -5.37
CA ARG A 269 -10.89 -24.24 -5.90
C ARG A 269 -10.05 -23.48 -4.88
N CYS A 270 -10.56 -23.31 -3.65
CA CYS A 270 -9.90 -22.52 -2.62
C CYS A 270 -8.59 -23.19 -2.16
N LEU A 271 -7.51 -22.43 -2.17
CA LEU A 271 -6.20 -22.87 -1.67
C LEU A 271 -5.95 -22.45 -0.22
N THR A 272 -6.94 -21.89 0.47
CA THR A 272 -6.82 -21.33 1.83
C THR A 272 -5.70 -20.29 1.98
N CYS A 273 -5.35 -19.61 0.90
CA CYS A 273 -4.27 -18.60 0.87
C CYS A 273 -4.68 -17.24 1.44
N ALA A 274 -5.94 -17.07 1.86
CA ALA A 274 -6.52 -15.83 2.38
C ALA A 274 -6.56 -14.63 1.40
N ASN A 275 -6.28 -14.80 0.10
CA ASN A 275 -6.35 -13.71 -0.87
C ASN A 275 -7.78 -13.17 -1.12
N CYS A 276 -8.80 -14.00 -0.91
CA CYS A 276 -10.20 -13.65 -1.17
C CYS A 276 -10.97 -13.20 0.09
N THR A 277 -10.28 -12.99 1.22
CA THR A 277 -10.87 -12.72 2.55
C THR A 277 -10.11 -11.61 3.28
#